data_AF-A0A9D0ZYP0-F1
#
_entry.id   AF-A0A9D0ZYP0-F1
#
_cell.length_a   1.000
_cell.length_b   1.000
_cell.length_c   1.000
_cell.angle_alpha   90.00
_cell.angle_beta   90.00
_cell.angle_gamma   90.00
#
_symmetry.space_group_name_H-M   'P 1'
#
loop_
_entity.id
_entity.type
_entity.pdbx_description
1 polymer ?
#
loop_
_entity_poly.entity_id
_entity_poly.type
_entity_poly.pdbx_seq_one_letter_code
_entity_poly.pdbx_strand_id
1 'polypeptide(L)'
;MKILYKDPEDHTLCVMEVTGTTYYQEEGILEFTGDSDIGIQVSEAEAEKVVRLLFDTDQADLTNYNTCVVEMEFEDDEDDEEDLDDFFDDLLDNEDEDGYRLPHRIAFPKK
;
A
#
# COMPACT_ATOMS: atom_id res chain seq x y z
N MET A 1 -4.14 -4.22 15.34
CA MET A 1 -3.43 -2.93 15.16
C MET A 1 -4.42 -1.83 14.91
N LYS A 2 -4.22 -0.66 15.53
CA LYS A 2 -5.12 0.50 15.39
C LYS A 2 -4.34 1.75 15.07
N ILE A 3 -4.91 2.61 14.24
CA ILE A 3 -4.33 3.92 13.93
C ILE A 3 -5.31 5.03 14.32
N LEU A 4 -4.76 6.14 14.83
CA LEU A 4 -5.47 7.40 14.99
C LEU A 4 -5.04 8.33 13.87
N TYR A 5 -5.96 8.86 13.08
CA TYR A 5 -5.65 9.72 11.94
C TYR A 5 -6.65 10.87 11.83
N LYS A 6 -6.33 11.86 11.00
CA LYS A 6 -7.27 12.93 10.62
C LYS A 6 -7.94 12.54 9.32
N ASP A 7 -9.25 12.58 9.29
CA ASP A 7 -10.00 12.34 8.07
C ASP A 7 -9.61 13.37 7.00
N PRO A 8 -9.29 12.95 5.76
CA PRO A 8 -8.88 13.86 4.71
C PRO A 8 -10.02 14.78 4.23
N GLU A 9 -11.29 14.38 4.36
CA GLU A 9 -12.44 15.14 3.88
C GLU A 9 -12.91 16.18 4.90
N ASP A 10 -13.13 15.76 6.14
CA ASP A 10 -13.78 16.60 7.17
C ASP A 10 -12.87 16.99 8.34
N HIS A 11 -11.62 16.51 8.33
CA HIS A 11 -10.60 16.78 9.34
C HIS A 11 -10.97 16.35 10.77
N THR A 12 -11.93 15.44 10.92
CA THR A 12 -12.24 14.82 12.21
C THR A 12 -11.17 13.81 12.60
N LEU A 13 -11.08 13.51 13.91
CA LEU A 13 -10.17 12.49 14.42
C LEU A 13 -10.86 11.12 14.36
N CYS A 14 -10.27 10.22 13.59
CA CYS A 14 -10.81 8.90 13.30
C CYS A 14 -9.86 7.82 13.81
N VAL A 15 -10.44 6.67 14.20
CA VAL A 15 -9.69 5.48 14.59
C VAL A 15 -10.09 4.34 13.68
N MET A 16 -9.10 3.65 13.12
CA MET A 16 -9.31 2.50 12.24
C MET A 16 -8.54 1.29 12.72
N GLU A 17 -9.14 0.10 12.58
CA GLU A 17 -8.44 -1.17 12.72
C GLU A 17 -7.69 -1.49 11.43
N VAL A 18 -6.39 -1.74 11.55
CA VAL A 18 -5.49 -2.02 10.43
C VAL A 18 -5.31 -3.51 10.28
N THR A 19 -5.57 -4.00 9.07
CA THR A 19 -5.40 -5.40 8.67
C THR A 19 -4.15 -5.61 7.82
N GLY A 20 -3.62 -4.56 7.19
CA GLY A 20 -2.43 -4.60 6.35
C GLY A 20 -1.86 -3.20 6.07
N THR A 21 -0.66 -3.17 5.49
CA THR A 21 -0.02 -1.93 5.03
C THR A 21 0.72 -2.17 3.72
N THR A 22 0.67 -1.20 2.81
CA THR A 22 1.37 -1.23 1.51
C THR A 22 2.12 0.08 1.32
N TYR A 23 3.40 0.03 0.94
CA TYR A 23 4.15 1.25 0.62
C TYR A 23 4.32 1.36 -0.89
N TYR A 24 3.81 2.45 -1.44
CA TYR A 24 3.90 2.81 -2.85
C TYR A 24 5.11 3.74 -3.03
N GLN A 25 6.21 3.19 -3.54
CA GLN A 25 7.50 3.87 -3.56
C GLN A 25 7.53 5.06 -4.51
N GLU A 26 6.82 4.98 -5.63
CA GLU A 26 6.79 6.03 -6.66
C GLU A 26 5.99 7.24 -6.18
N GLU A 27 4.85 7.01 -5.52
CA GLU A 27 4.01 8.05 -4.96
C GLU A 27 4.50 8.55 -3.60
N GLY A 28 5.35 7.79 -2.90
CA GLY A 28 5.77 8.11 -1.53
C GLY A 28 4.61 8.07 -0.54
N ILE A 29 3.77 7.04 -0.66
CA ILE A 29 2.55 6.85 0.12
C ILE A 29 2.63 5.54 0.89
N LEU A 30 2.38 5.58 2.19
CA LEU A 30 2.11 4.39 3.00
C LEU A 30 0.61 4.26 3.19
N GLU A 31 0.02 3.23 2.60
CA GLU A 31 -1.37 2.85 2.76
C GLU A 31 -1.56 1.91 3.95
N PHE A 32 -2.67 2.10 4.65
CA PHE A 32 -3.19 1.22 5.69
C PHE A 32 -4.52 0.63 5.24
N THR A 33 -4.57 -0.69 5.15
CA THR A 33 -5.77 -1.43 4.75
C THR A 33 -6.67 -1.67 5.97
N GLY A 34 -7.97 -1.38 5.85
CA GLY A 34 -8.93 -1.49 6.95
C GLY A 34 -10.38 -1.53 6.49
N ASP A 35 -11.27 -0.92 7.28
CA ASP A 35 -12.68 -0.71 6.88
C ASP A 35 -12.80 0.36 5.78
N SER A 36 -11.82 1.26 5.69
CA SER A 36 -11.67 2.26 4.64
C SER A 36 -10.19 2.51 4.46
N ASP A 37 -9.66 2.30 3.27
CA ASP A 37 -8.22 2.39 3.07
C ASP A 37 -7.78 3.86 3.10
N ILE A 38 -6.69 4.12 3.83
CA ILE A 38 -6.13 5.47 3.98
C ILE A 38 -4.64 5.45 3.73
N GLY A 39 -4.15 6.49 3.06
CA GLY A 39 -2.73 6.74 2.83
C GLY A 39 -2.18 7.85 3.72
N ILE A 40 -0.88 7.81 3.96
CA ILE A 40 -0.11 8.96 4.44
C ILE A 40 1.06 9.25 3.50
N GLN A 41 1.32 10.53 3.24
CA GLN A 41 2.46 10.96 2.44
C GLN A 41 3.74 10.97 3.29
N VAL A 42 4.66 10.01 3.06
CA VAL A 42 5.88 9.82 3.87
C VAL A 42 7.02 9.25 3.03
N SER A 43 8.26 9.45 3.49
CA SER A 43 9.41 8.75 2.92
C SER A 43 9.43 7.29 3.37
N GLU A 44 10.11 6.43 2.60
CA GLU A 44 10.29 5.01 2.90
C GLU A 44 10.86 4.77 4.31
N ALA A 45 11.88 5.54 4.70
CA ALA A 45 12.48 5.44 6.04
C ALA A 45 11.51 5.83 7.17
N GLU A 46 10.59 6.75 6.92
CA GLU A 46 9.52 7.09 7.88
C GLU A 46 8.41 6.04 7.87
N ALA A 47 8.03 5.54 6.70
CA ALA A 47 7.07 4.45 6.56
C ALA A 47 7.52 3.22 7.38
N GLU A 48 8.79 2.81 7.27
CA GLU A 48 9.34 1.71 8.06
C GLU A 48 9.22 1.95 9.57
N LYS A 49 9.47 3.18 10.04
CA LYS A 49 9.33 3.53 11.47
C LYS A 49 7.88 3.43 11.92
N VAL A 50 6.94 3.91 11.11
CA VAL A 50 5.51 3.87 11.42
C VAL A 50 5.02 2.43 11.47
N VAL A 51 5.38 1.60 10.48
CA VAL A 51 5.00 0.18 10.44
C VAL A 51 5.59 -0.59 11.62
N ARG A 52 6.87 -0.34 11.96
CA ARG A 52 7.50 -0.97 13.14
C ARG A 52 6.83 -0.54 14.44
N LEU A 53 6.54 0.76 14.60
CA LEU A 53 5.82 1.27 15.75
C LEU A 53 4.47 0.57 15.88
N LEU A 54 3.68 0.54 14.79
CA LEU A 54 2.36 -0.09 14.76
C LEU A 54 2.44 -1.59 15.10
N PHE A 55 3.47 -2.29 14.64
CA PHE A 55 3.71 -3.69 14.97
C PHE A 55 4.04 -3.91 16.45
N ASP A 56 4.90 -3.07 17.02
CA ASP A 56 5.40 -3.23 18.40
C ASP A 56 4.36 -2.85 19.46
N THR A 57 3.57 -1.80 19.20
CA THR A 57 2.63 -1.22 20.18
C THR A 57 1.17 -1.59 19.90
N ASP A 58 0.90 -2.20 18.75
CA ASP A 58 -0.45 -2.39 18.19
C ASP A 58 -1.20 -1.06 17.92
N GLN A 59 -0.51 0.09 18.02
CA GLN A 59 -1.10 1.44 17.97
C GLN A 59 -0.15 2.48 17.34
N ALA A 60 -0.63 3.26 16.37
CA ALA A 60 0.11 4.42 15.85
C ALA A 60 -0.74 5.69 15.80
N ASP A 61 -0.12 6.82 16.15
CA ASP A 61 -0.71 8.15 16.01
C ASP A 61 -0.20 8.80 14.72
N LEU A 62 -1.11 8.94 13.76
CA LEU A 62 -0.84 9.50 12.45
C LEU A 62 -1.34 10.95 12.31
N THR A 63 -1.83 11.58 13.39
CA THR A 63 -2.49 12.90 13.32
C THR A 63 -1.57 14.05 12.89
N ASN A 64 -0.26 13.83 12.91
CA ASN A 64 0.75 14.77 12.42
C ASN A 64 1.14 14.56 10.95
N TYR A 65 0.65 13.50 10.31
CA TYR A 65 0.89 13.23 8.89
C TYR A 65 -0.23 13.79 8.02
N ASN A 66 0.11 14.01 6.75
CA ASN A 66 -0.88 14.37 5.74
C ASN A 66 -1.56 13.09 5.24
N THR A 67 -2.83 12.93 5.57
CA THR A 67 -3.65 11.79 5.16
C THR A 67 -4.24 12.02 3.77
N CYS A 68 -4.36 10.95 2.99
CA CYS A 68 -4.97 10.97 1.67
C CYS A 68 -5.83 9.71 1.46
N VAL A 69 -6.78 9.79 0.55
CA VAL A 69 -7.48 8.62 0.01
C VAL A 69 -6.59 8.05 -1.09
N VAL A 70 -6.34 6.74 -1.05
CA VAL A 70 -5.61 6.05 -2.12
C VAL A 70 -6.63 5.59 -3.14
N GLU A 71 -6.86 6.42 -4.16
CA GLU A 71 -7.63 6.01 -5.34
C GLU A 71 -6.67 5.31 -6.30
N MET A 72 -6.63 3.97 -6.27
CA MET A 72 -5.98 3.21 -7.34
C MET A 72 -6.87 3.32 -8.58
N GLU A 73 -6.49 4.19 -9.52
CA GLU A 73 -6.98 4.11 -10.90
C GLU A 73 -6.45 2.78 -11.47
N PHE A 74 -7.24 1.72 -11.37
CA PHE A 74 -7.05 0.57 -12.25
C PHE A 74 -7.42 1.07 -13.65
N GLU A 75 -6.42 1.33 -14.48
CA GLU A 75 -6.63 1.37 -15.93
C GLU A 75 -7.20 -0.02 -16.29
N ASP A 76 -8.50 -0.07 -16.57
CA ASP A 76 -9.17 -1.23 -17.17
C ASP A 76 -8.57 -1.36 -18.58
N ASP A 77 -7.38 -1.96 -18.69
CA ASP A 77 -6.90 -2.48 -19.96
C ASP A 77 -7.88 -3.59 -20.34
N GLU A 78 -8.73 -3.29 -21.32
CA GLU A 78 -9.63 -4.23 -21.99
C GLU A 78 -8.78 -5.34 -22.62
N ASP A 79 -8.40 -6.36 -21.83
CA ASP A 79 -7.71 -7.54 -22.33
C ASP A 79 -8.73 -8.46 -23.02
N ASP A 80 -8.71 -8.39 -24.35
CA ASP A 80 -9.32 -9.36 -25.25
C ASP A 80 -8.93 -10.79 -24.80
N GLU A 81 -9.92 -11.67 -24.68
CA GLU A 81 -9.74 -13.09 -24.37
C GLU A 81 -8.96 -13.80 -25.50
N GLU A 82 -7.62 -13.69 -25.53
CA GLU A 82 -6.76 -14.53 -26.39
C GLU A 82 -5.86 -15.44 -25.53
N ASP A 83 -6.32 -16.69 -25.40
CA ASP A 83 -5.60 -17.95 -25.13
C ASP A 83 -4.27 -17.86 -24.32
N LEU A 84 -4.43 -17.84 -22.99
CA LEU A 84 -3.41 -17.85 -21.92
C LEU A 84 -2.39 -19.01 -21.92
N ASP A 85 -2.45 -19.97 -22.86
CA ASP A 85 -1.56 -21.14 -22.85
C ASP A 85 -0.20 -20.88 -23.54
N ASP A 86 -0.12 -19.93 -24.49
CA ASP A 86 1.14 -19.58 -25.17
C ASP A 86 1.89 -18.41 -24.47
N PHE A 87 1.23 -17.66 -23.58
CA PHE A 87 1.83 -16.52 -22.86
C PHE A 87 2.85 -16.93 -21.78
N PHE A 88 2.66 -18.09 -21.14
CA PHE A 88 3.57 -18.52 -20.06
C PHE A 88 4.93 -18.99 -20.57
N ASP A 89 5.02 -19.54 -21.78
CA ASP A 89 6.30 -19.96 -22.38
C ASP A 89 7.11 -18.75 -22.88
N ASP A 90 6.47 -17.68 -23.36
CA ASP A 90 7.14 -16.46 -23.85
C ASP A 90 7.53 -15.49 -22.71
N LEU A 91 6.83 -15.56 -21.56
CA LEU A 91 7.13 -14.77 -20.35
C LEU A 91 8.37 -15.29 -19.60
N LEU A 92 8.69 -16.58 -19.70
CA LEU A 92 9.90 -17.15 -19.10
C LEU A 92 11.17 -16.92 -19.94
N ASP A 93 11.03 -16.57 -21.22
CA ASP A 93 12.16 -16.32 -22.14
C ASP A 93 12.51 -14.82 -22.28
N ASN A 94 11.62 -13.90 -21.83
CA ASN A 94 11.84 -12.45 -21.81
C ASN A 94 12.26 -11.93 -20.42
N GLU A 95 13.30 -12.53 -19.83
CA GLU A 95 13.88 -12.04 -18.55
C GLU A 95 14.69 -10.72 -18.69
N ASP A 96 14.76 -10.10 -19.87
CA ASP A 96 15.62 -8.93 -20.10
C ASP A 96 15.00 -7.92 -21.07
N GLU A 97 14.04 -7.09 -20.62
CA GLU A 97 13.89 -5.66 -21.00
C GLU A 97 12.60 -5.09 -20.36
N ASP A 98 12.73 -3.97 -19.65
CA ASP A 98 11.64 -3.16 -19.07
C ASP A 98 10.96 -3.69 -17.78
N GLY A 99 11.69 -3.51 -16.67
CA GLY A 99 11.32 -3.96 -15.34
C GLY A 99 10.07 -3.30 -14.75
N TYR A 100 8.94 -4.01 -14.86
CA TYR A 100 7.81 -3.89 -13.93
C TYR A 100 8.26 -4.29 -12.53
N ARG A 101 8.42 -3.30 -11.65
CA ARG A 101 8.68 -3.54 -10.22
C ARG A 101 7.35 -3.68 -9.50
N LEU A 102 6.95 -4.93 -9.26
CA LEU A 102 5.81 -5.25 -8.42
C LEU A 102 5.90 -4.52 -7.07
N PRO A 103 4.79 -3.97 -6.55
CA PRO A 103 4.78 -3.30 -5.25
C PRO A 103 5.34 -4.21 -4.16
N HIS A 104 6.34 -3.72 -3.42
CA HIS A 104 6.99 -4.47 -2.36
C HIS A 104 6.09 -4.54 -1.14
N ARG A 105 5.43 -5.69 -0.98
CA ARG A 105 4.63 -6.00 0.20
C ARG A 105 5.53 -6.16 1.44
N ILE A 106 5.45 -5.24 2.39
CA ILE A 106 6.12 -5.38 3.68
C ILE A 106 5.27 -6.31 4.55
N ALA A 107 5.67 -7.58 4.64
CA ALA A 107 4.99 -8.56 5.48
C ALA A 107 5.37 -8.37 6.95
N PHE A 108 4.39 -8.49 7.85
CA PHE A 108 4.67 -8.55 9.29
C PHE A 108 5.52 -9.79 9.64
N PRO A 109 6.49 -9.66 10.57
CA PRO A 109 7.23 -10.82 11.06
C PRO A 109 6.28 -11.84 11.70
N LYS A 110 6.46 -13.12 11.34
CA LYS A 110 5.73 -14.22 11.99
C LYS A 110 6.26 -14.40 13.42
N LYS A 111 5.33 -14.50 14.39
CA LYS A 111 5.62 -14.81 15.79
C LYS A 111 6.15 -16.23 15.96
#